data_AF-A0A8J3F633-F1
#
_entry.id   AF-A0A8J3F633-F1
#
_cell.length_a   1.000
_cell.length_b   1.000
_cell.length_c   1.000
_cell.angle_alpha   90.00
_cell.angle_beta   90.00
_cell.angle_gamma   90.00
#
_symmetry.space_group_name_H-M   'P 1'
#
loop_
_entity.id
_entity.type
_entity.pdbx_description
1 polymer ?
#
loop_
_entity_poly.entity_id
_entity_poly.type
_entity_poly.pdbx_seq_one_letter_code
_entity_poly.pdbx_strand_id
1 'polypeptide(L)'
;MSRGRAGGHPVGSRSGRSGAAPGRTAGARGETAARVRSQRVGTEAARRDRLRAIIEPVIAGAGCDLEDLALSRAGRRHLLRVTIDADGGVSLDDVATVSRAVSAALDAAEEAGEPLFDGEYSLEVGSPGVDRPLRLPRHWQRSVGRLVRVAHRTADGERQLTGRVVEATAHAVVLDIAGERVACGYEALGPGRVQVEFQRLDEVADGDLEEIADDEEGDQR
;
A
#
# COMPACT_ATOMS: atom_id res chain seq x y z
N MET A 1 -3.74 104.95 3.33
CA MET A 1 -2.46 105.63 3.55
C MET A 1 -1.65 104.84 4.58
N SER A 2 -0.38 104.56 4.25
CA SER A 2 0.76 104.54 5.18
C SER A 2 0.96 103.38 6.19
N ARG A 3 2.05 102.63 5.92
CA ARG A 3 3.12 102.16 6.85
C ARG A 3 2.72 101.09 7.89
N GLY A 4 3.57 100.14 8.28
CA GLY A 4 5.00 99.95 8.04
C GLY A 4 5.54 98.70 8.77
N ARG A 5 6.82 98.43 8.48
CA ARG A 5 7.72 97.35 8.94
C ARG A 5 7.72 97.03 10.44
N ALA A 6 7.97 95.77 10.77
CA ALA A 6 9.19 95.16 11.37
C ALA A 6 8.76 93.84 12.04
N GLY A 7 9.47 92.72 12.09
CA GLY A 7 10.90 92.40 12.13
C GLY A 7 11.05 91.32 13.22
N GLY A 8 11.68 90.18 12.93
CA GLY A 8 11.91 89.13 13.94
C GLY A 8 12.12 87.72 13.39
N HIS A 9 13.38 87.35 13.20
CA HIS A 9 13.92 85.98 13.13
C HIS A 9 14.59 85.67 14.50
N PRO A 10 15.03 84.43 14.86
CA PRO A 10 15.04 83.14 14.14
C PRO A 10 14.79 81.87 15.02
N VAL A 11 14.99 80.71 14.36
CA VAL A 11 15.47 79.37 14.79
C VAL A 11 14.64 78.48 15.74
N GLY A 12 14.37 77.27 15.26
CA GLY A 12 13.90 76.13 16.04
C GLY A 12 13.76 74.89 15.16
N SER A 13 14.87 74.22 14.90
CA SER A 13 14.93 72.93 14.22
C SER A 13 14.17 71.85 15.00
N ARG A 14 13.45 70.99 14.29
CA ARG A 14 13.25 69.57 14.64
C ARG A 14 12.71 68.82 13.43
N SER A 15 13.65 68.16 12.76
CA SER A 15 13.42 67.02 11.89
C SER A 15 12.82 65.85 12.68
N GLY A 16 12.00 65.04 12.01
CA GLY A 16 11.80 63.65 12.39
C GLY A 16 10.39 63.27 12.84
N ARG A 17 9.53 62.89 11.88
CA ARG A 17 8.78 61.63 11.95
C ARG A 17 8.20 61.28 10.58
N SER A 18 8.98 60.51 9.82
CA SER A 18 8.45 59.59 8.82
C SER A 18 7.84 58.41 9.59
N GLY A 19 6.52 58.38 9.69
CA GLY A 19 5.78 57.22 10.16
C GLY A 19 5.68 56.21 9.03
N ALA A 20 6.54 55.20 9.09
CA ALA A 20 6.53 54.04 8.20
C ALA A 20 5.18 53.31 8.26
N ALA A 21 4.65 52.95 7.09
CA ALA A 21 3.52 52.04 6.94
C ALA A 21 3.89 50.65 7.49
N PRO A 22 3.00 49.97 8.24
CA PRO A 22 3.29 48.63 8.70
C PRO A 22 3.26 47.64 7.53
N GLY A 23 4.32 46.84 7.46
CA GLY A 23 4.50 45.78 6.49
C GLY A 23 3.38 44.75 6.55
N ARG A 24 2.95 44.30 5.37
CA ARG A 24 2.04 43.17 5.20
C ARG A 24 2.77 41.90 5.65
N THR A 25 2.32 41.29 6.73
CA THR A 25 2.79 39.98 7.20
C THR A 25 2.37 38.89 6.21
N ALA A 26 3.31 38.43 5.39
CA ALA A 26 3.16 37.28 4.49
C ALA A 26 3.48 35.92 5.17
N GLY A 27 3.27 35.80 6.50
CA GLY A 27 3.65 34.61 7.27
C GLY A 27 2.50 33.64 7.61
N ALA A 28 1.27 34.14 7.79
CA ALA A 28 0.19 33.33 8.39
C ALA A 28 -0.47 32.28 7.48
N ARG A 29 -0.29 32.36 6.16
CA ARG A 29 -0.91 31.39 5.22
C ARG A 29 -0.16 30.05 5.17
N GLY A 30 1.14 30.03 5.45
CA GLY A 30 1.97 28.82 5.39
C GLY A 30 1.73 27.85 6.56
N GLU A 31 1.65 28.38 7.78
CA GLU A 31 1.45 27.56 8.99
C GLU A 31 0.05 26.91 9.03
N THR A 32 -0.97 27.60 8.52
CA THR A 32 -2.35 27.09 8.48
C THR A 32 -2.46 25.87 7.55
N ALA A 33 -1.83 25.91 6.36
CA ALA A 33 -1.89 24.79 5.41
C ALA A 33 -1.12 23.55 5.89
N ALA A 34 -0.01 23.73 6.61
CA ALA A 34 0.76 22.63 7.19
C ALA A 34 -0.01 21.92 8.32
N ARG A 35 -0.66 22.68 9.22
CA ARG A 35 -1.52 22.12 10.27
C ARG A 35 -2.72 21.37 9.72
N VAL A 36 -3.41 21.92 8.72
CA VAL A 36 -4.57 21.26 8.08
C VAL A 36 -4.16 19.96 7.37
N ARG A 37 -3.00 19.94 6.70
CA ARG A 37 -2.46 18.70 6.10
C ARG A 37 -2.13 17.65 7.16
N SER A 38 -1.44 18.03 8.24
CA SER A 38 -1.09 17.11 9.32
C SER A 38 -2.34 16.54 10.01
N GLN A 39 -3.37 17.36 10.23
CA GLN A 39 -4.64 16.91 10.80
C GLN A 39 -5.39 15.93 9.89
N ARG A 40 -5.45 16.20 8.57
CA ARG A 40 -6.07 15.29 7.58
C ARG A 40 -5.36 13.94 7.51
N VAL A 41 -4.03 13.94 7.47
CA VAL A 41 -3.23 12.71 7.45
C VAL A 41 -3.46 11.89 8.72
N GLY A 42 -3.56 12.55 9.88
CA GLY A 42 -3.92 11.90 11.15
C GLY A 42 -5.30 11.23 11.12
N THR A 43 -6.30 11.88 10.49
CA THR A 43 -7.65 11.30 10.35
C THR A 43 -7.70 10.13 9.37
N GLU A 44 -6.92 10.15 8.28
CA GLU A 44 -6.87 9.05 7.31
C GLU A 44 -6.15 7.82 7.87
N ALA A 45 -5.04 8.01 8.60
CA ALA A 45 -4.36 6.92 9.28
C ALA A 45 -5.29 6.26 10.32
N ALA A 46 -5.92 7.06 11.18
CA ALA A 46 -6.88 6.55 12.16
C ALA A 46 -8.07 5.83 11.51
N ARG A 47 -8.56 6.31 10.36
CA ARG A 47 -9.62 5.63 9.59
C ARG A 47 -9.13 4.30 9.03
N ARG A 48 -7.92 4.25 8.47
CA ARG A 48 -7.31 3.01 7.96
C ARG A 48 -7.18 1.96 9.07
N ASP A 49 -6.76 2.37 10.25
CA ASP A 49 -6.61 1.47 11.40
C ASP A 49 -7.94 0.88 11.85
N ARG A 50 -9.02 1.68 11.85
CA ARG A 50 -10.39 1.18 12.12
C ARG A 50 -10.86 0.20 11.07
N LEU A 51 -10.72 0.54 9.79
CA LEU A 51 -11.07 -0.36 8.68
C LEU A 51 -10.32 -1.68 8.79
N ARG A 52 -9.01 -1.63 9.09
CA ARG A 52 -8.19 -2.82 9.35
C ARG A 52 -8.74 -3.66 10.49
N ALA A 53 -9.09 -3.05 11.63
CA ALA A 53 -9.61 -3.77 12.79
C ALA A 53 -10.92 -4.54 12.50
N ILE A 54 -11.74 -4.05 11.57
CA ILE A 54 -12.97 -4.71 11.12
C ILE A 54 -12.67 -5.80 10.09
N ILE A 55 -11.80 -5.51 9.13
CA ILE A 55 -11.58 -6.34 7.93
C ILE A 55 -10.65 -7.52 8.21
N GLU A 56 -9.59 -7.32 8.99
CA GLU A 56 -8.59 -8.34 9.28
C GLU A 56 -9.18 -9.64 9.89
N PRO A 57 -10.06 -9.61 10.91
CA PRO A 57 -10.67 -10.84 11.44
C PRO A 57 -11.60 -11.54 10.44
N VAL A 58 -12.26 -10.79 9.57
CA VAL A 58 -13.15 -11.35 8.54
C VAL A 58 -12.35 -12.13 7.50
N ILE A 59 -11.23 -11.56 7.06
CA ILE A 59 -10.32 -12.20 6.10
C ILE A 59 -9.67 -13.45 6.72
N ALA A 60 -9.21 -13.35 7.97
CA ALA A 60 -8.66 -14.49 8.70
C ALA A 60 -9.69 -15.62 8.87
N GLY A 61 -10.97 -15.29 9.14
CA GLY A 61 -12.05 -16.26 9.21
C GLY A 61 -12.35 -16.98 7.89
N ALA A 62 -11.97 -16.38 6.76
CA ALA A 62 -12.05 -16.99 5.43
C ALA A 62 -10.79 -17.78 5.04
N GLY A 63 -9.83 -17.96 5.96
CA GLY A 63 -8.59 -18.68 5.70
C GLY A 63 -7.56 -17.92 4.86
N CYS A 64 -7.72 -16.61 4.72
CA CYS A 64 -6.80 -15.72 4.02
C CYS A 64 -6.10 -14.76 5.01
N ASP A 65 -5.05 -14.08 4.56
CA ASP A 65 -4.39 -13.00 5.28
C ASP A 65 -4.69 -11.65 4.65
N LEU A 66 -4.88 -10.63 5.49
CA LEU A 66 -4.92 -9.24 5.05
C LEU A 66 -3.50 -8.75 4.75
N GLU A 67 -3.17 -8.68 3.46
CA GLU A 67 -1.82 -8.36 3.04
C GLU A 67 -1.56 -6.86 2.84
N ASP A 68 -2.53 -6.14 2.27
CA ASP A 68 -2.47 -4.67 2.20
C ASP A 68 -3.88 -4.07 2.24
N LEU A 69 -3.97 -2.85 2.77
CA LEU A 69 -5.21 -2.09 2.85
C LEU A 69 -4.94 -0.64 2.47
N ALA A 70 -5.37 -0.26 1.27
CA ALA A 70 -5.22 1.09 0.74
C ALA A 70 -6.58 1.77 0.63
N LEU A 71 -6.69 2.94 1.25
CA LEU A 71 -7.83 3.83 1.13
C LEU A 71 -7.40 5.05 0.31
N SER A 72 -8.11 5.31 -0.78
CA SER A 72 -7.93 6.51 -1.60
C SER A 72 -9.26 7.18 -1.88
N ARG A 73 -9.23 8.45 -2.28
CA ARG A 73 -10.43 9.25 -2.52
C ARG A 73 -10.40 9.89 -3.90
N ALA A 74 -11.48 9.74 -4.66
CA ALA A 74 -11.71 10.43 -5.91
C ALA A 74 -13.00 11.27 -5.78
N GLY A 75 -12.83 12.58 -5.55
CA GLY A 75 -13.97 13.48 -5.34
C GLY A 75 -14.76 13.13 -4.07
N ARG A 76 -16.01 12.69 -4.23
CA ARG A 76 -16.88 12.26 -3.12
C ARG A 76 -16.84 10.75 -2.84
N ARG A 77 -16.18 9.97 -3.70
CA ARG A 77 -16.13 8.51 -3.59
C ARG A 77 -14.84 8.04 -2.95
N HIS A 78 -14.95 7.01 -2.11
CA HIS A 78 -13.82 6.27 -1.56
C HIS A 78 -13.54 5.04 -2.40
N LEU A 79 -12.27 4.71 -2.55
CA LEU A 79 -11.83 3.43 -3.10
C LEU A 79 -11.03 2.72 -2.02
N LEU A 80 -11.59 1.61 -1.53
CA LEU A 80 -10.95 0.71 -0.59
C LEU A 80 -10.42 -0.50 -1.36
N ARG A 81 -9.09 -0.59 -1.47
CA ARG A 81 -8.40 -1.73 -2.06
C ARG A 81 -7.89 -2.64 -0.95
N VAL A 82 -8.37 -3.87 -0.96
CA VAL A 82 -8.00 -4.94 -0.04
C VAL A 82 -7.19 -5.96 -0.82
N THR A 83 -5.95 -6.16 -0.41
CA THR A 83 -5.09 -7.21 -0.99
C THR A 83 -5.06 -8.39 -0.03
N ILE A 84 -5.43 -9.56 -0.51
CA ILE A 84 -5.44 -10.81 0.26
C ILE A 84 -4.41 -11.81 -0.25
N ASP A 85 -3.92 -12.64 0.64
CA ASP A 85 -3.01 -13.73 0.32
C ASP A 85 -3.41 -15.00 1.08
N ALA A 86 -3.01 -16.16 0.60
CA ALA A 86 -3.25 -17.44 1.26
C ALA A 86 -2.10 -18.40 0.96
N ASP A 87 -1.89 -19.38 1.84
CA ASP A 87 -0.88 -20.42 1.62
C ASP A 87 -1.30 -21.27 0.40
N GLY A 88 -0.47 -21.25 -0.65
CA GLY A 88 -0.79 -21.90 -1.94
C GLY A 88 -1.40 -20.96 -3.00
N GLY A 89 -1.64 -19.69 -2.65
CA GLY A 89 -2.23 -18.69 -3.52
C GLY A 89 -3.73 -18.51 -3.30
N VAL A 90 -4.30 -17.51 -3.95
CA VAL A 90 -5.70 -17.11 -3.79
C VAL A 90 -6.47 -17.42 -5.09
N SER A 91 -7.52 -18.23 -4.99
CA SER A 91 -8.42 -18.51 -6.11
C SER A 91 -9.45 -17.40 -6.33
N LEU A 92 -10.15 -17.41 -7.46
CA LEU A 92 -11.23 -16.45 -7.73
C LEU A 92 -12.41 -16.61 -6.75
N ASP A 93 -12.66 -17.84 -6.29
CA ASP A 93 -13.71 -18.12 -5.32
C ASP A 93 -13.36 -17.58 -3.94
N ASP A 94 -12.07 -17.63 -3.55
CA ASP A 94 -11.57 -17.01 -2.32
C ASP A 94 -11.76 -15.50 -2.37
N VAL A 95 -11.38 -14.86 -3.49
CA VAL A 95 -11.60 -13.41 -3.70
C VAL A 95 -13.08 -13.06 -3.60
N ALA A 96 -13.96 -13.84 -4.23
CA ALA A 96 -15.40 -13.59 -4.20
C ALA A 96 -16.01 -13.78 -2.80
N THR A 97 -15.54 -14.80 -2.06
CA THR A 97 -15.96 -15.08 -0.69
C THR A 97 -15.53 -13.96 0.26
N VAL A 98 -14.25 -13.58 0.21
CA VAL A 98 -13.73 -12.46 1.00
C VAL A 98 -14.43 -11.15 0.65
N SER A 99 -14.64 -10.87 -0.64
CA SER A 99 -15.31 -9.64 -1.08
C SER A 99 -16.71 -9.51 -0.48
N ARG A 100 -17.52 -10.57 -0.52
CA ARG A 100 -18.85 -10.60 0.10
C ARG A 100 -18.79 -10.42 1.62
N ALA A 101 -17.89 -11.14 2.29
CA ALA A 101 -17.76 -11.09 3.74
C ALA A 101 -17.30 -9.70 4.24
N VAL A 102 -16.32 -9.11 3.55
CA VAL A 102 -15.82 -7.76 3.85
C VAL A 102 -16.91 -6.71 3.61
N SER A 103 -17.66 -6.79 2.50
CA SER A 103 -18.77 -5.88 2.27
C SER A 103 -19.79 -5.94 3.40
N ALA A 104 -20.25 -7.14 3.78
CA ALA A 104 -21.23 -7.31 4.84
C ALA A 104 -20.74 -6.79 6.21
N ALA A 105 -19.45 -6.96 6.53
CA ALA A 105 -18.87 -6.44 7.76
C ALA A 105 -18.79 -4.91 7.78
N LEU A 106 -18.47 -4.29 6.64
CA LEU A 106 -18.46 -2.83 6.50
C LEU A 106 -19.88 -2.26 6.61
N ASP A 107 -20.85 -2.87 5.92
CA ASP A 107 -22.26 -2.46 5.98
C ASP A 107 -22.80 -2.53 7.42
N ALA A 108 -22.53 -3.63 8.14
CA ALA A 108 -22.96 -3.80 9.53
C ALA A 108 -22.32 -2.78 10.49
N ALA A 109 -21.06 -2.41 10.27
CA ALA A 109 -20.40 -1.38 11.07
C ALA A 109 -20.97 0.02 10.80
N GLU A 110 -21.28 0.35 9.54
CA GLU A 110 -21.95 1.61 9.22
C GLU A 110 -23.37 1.68 9.81
N GLU A 111 -24.13 0.57 9.76
CA GLU A 111 -25.46 0.48 10.39
C GLU A 111 -25.41 0.61 11.92
N ALA A 112 -24.36 0.08 12.55
CA ALA A 112 -24.10 0.24 13.99
C ALA A 112 -23.72 1.67 14.40
N GLY A 113 -23.62 2.61 13.44
CA GLY A 113 -23.31 4.01 13.67
C GLY A 113 -21.82 4.31 13.74
N GLU A 114 -20.96 3.42 13.22
CA GLU A 114 -19.54 3.71 13.04
C GLU A 114 -19.31 4.40 11.69
N PRO A 115 -18.98 5.71 11.65
CA PRO A 115 -18.78 6.41 10.38
C PRO A 115 -17.45 6.02 9.74
N LEU A 116 -17.47 5.00 8.88
CA LEU A 116 -16.31 4.50 8.15
C LEU A 116 -16.03 5.36 6.91
N PHE A 117 -17.08 5.72 6.18
CA PHE A 117 -16.99 6.57 4.99
C PHE A 117 -17.84 7.84 5.15
N ASP A 118 -17.40 8.92 4.52
CA ASP A 118 -18.14 10.20 4.44
C ASP A 118 -18.76 10.42 3.05
N GLY A 119 -19.13 9.32 2.39
CA GLY A 119 -19.69 9.25 1.05
C GLY A 119 -19.70 7.80 0.53
N GLU A 120 -20.16 7.60 -0.71
CA GLU A 120 -20.12 6.30 -1.37
C GLU A 120 -18.69 5.72 -1.41
N TYR A 121 -18.57 4.39 -1.34
CA TYR A 121 -17.31 3.69 -1.52
C TYR A 121 -17.41 2.62 -2.60
N SER A 122 -16.25 2.22 -3.12
CA SER A 122 -16.07 1.02 -3.95
C SER A 122 -15.03 0.13 -3.28
N LEU A 123 -15.37 -1.16 -3.18
CA LEU A 123 -14.48 -2.20 -2.65
C LEU A 123 -13.84 -2.95 -3.81
N GLU A 124 -12.51 -3.02 -3.80
CA GLU A 124 -11.74 -3.88 -4.70
C GLU A 124 -10.97 -4.89 -3.86
N VAL A 125 -11.22 -6.18 -4.10
CA VAL A 125 -10.50 -7.29 -3.46
C VAL A 125 -9.70 -8.02 -4.53
N GLY A 126 -8.43 -8.32 -4.24
CA GLY A 126 -7.60 -9.10 -5.14
C GLY A 126 -6.36 -9.66 -4.46
N SER A 127 -5.61 -10.47 -5.19
CA SER A 127 -4.31 -10.95 -4.75
C SER A 127 -3.19 -9.96 -5.13
N PRO A 128 -2.03 -9.99 -4.47
CA PRO A 128 -0.96 -9.03 -4.72
C PRO A 128 -0.31 -9.10 -6.11
N GLY A 129 -0.71 -10.04 -6.97
CA GLY A 129 -0.07 -10.31 -8.26
C GLY A 129 1.37 -10.84 -8.12
N VAL A 130 2.05 -11.00 -9.25
CA VAL A 130 3.43 -11.55 -9.31
C VAL A 130 4.52 -10.52 -8.96
N ASP A 131 4.21 -9.23 -9.00
CA ASP A 131 5.18 -8.13 -8.84
C ASP A 131 5.41 -7.73 -7.37
N ARG A 132 4.94 -8.56 -6.44
CA ARG A 132 4.95 -8.21 -5.03
C ARG A 132 6.37 -8.13 -4.47
N PRO A 133 6.73 -7.03 -3.76
CA PRO A 133 7.98 -6.95 -3.04
C PRO A 133 8.03 -7.93 -1.85
N LEU A 134 9.03 -8.81 -1.83
CA LEU A 134 9.37 -9.60 -0.64
C LEU A 134 10.04 -8.66 0.38
N ARG A 135 9.39 -8.48 1.54
CA ARG A 135 9.80 -7.51 2.58
C ARG A 135 9.69 -8.10 3.97
N LEU A 136 8.57 -8.75 4.28
CA LEU A 136 8.36 -9.39 5.57
C LEU A 136 8.85 -10.84 5.53
N PRO A 137 9.30 -11.41 6.68
CA PRO A 137 9.75 -12.81 6.76
C PRO A 137 8.75 -13.81 6.14
N ARG A 138 7.45 -13.63 6.42
CA ARG A 138 6.39 -14.48 5.84
C ARG A 138 6.36 -14.49 4.30
N HIS A 139 6.74 -13.39 3.65
CA HIS A 139 6.79 -13.33 2.19
C HIS A 139 7.89 -14.27 1.65
N TRP A 140 9.03 -14.30 2.33
CA TRP A 140 10.15 -15.16 1.98
C TRP A 140 9.84 -16.63 2.26
N GLN A 141 9.17 -16.92 3.38
CA GLN A 141 8.69 -18.28 3.71
C GLN A 141 7.76 -18.85 2.65
N ARG A 142 6.77 -18.06 2.19
CA ARG A 142 5.88 -18.47 1.09
C ARG A 142 6.58 -18.59 -0.25
N SER A 143 7.74 -17.95 -0.41
CA SER A 143 8.50 -17.96 -1.65
C SER A 143 9.52 -19.10 -1.72
N VAL A 144 9.59 -19.99 -0.73
CA VAL A 144 10.44 -21.20 -0.78
C VAL A 144 10.13 -21.99 -2.06
N GLY A 145 11.18 -22.37 -2.78
CA GLY A 145 11.12 -23.02 -4.08
C GLY A 145 11.01 -22.06 -5.27
N ARG A 146 10.76 -20.75 -5.08
CA ARG A 146 10.62 -19.77 -6.18
C ARG A 146 11.94 -19.08 -6.50
N LEU A 147 12.15 -18.75 -7.77
CA LEU A 147 13.24 -17.87 -8.20
C LEU A 147 12.94 -16.42 -7.80
N VAL A 148 13.89 -15.75 -7.16
CA VAL A 148 13.73 -14.37 -6.70
C VAL A 148 14.92 -13.51 -7.10
N ARG A 149 14.67 -12.22 -7.29
CA ARG A 149 15.66 -11.19 -7.54
C ARG A 149 15.61 -10.16 -6.42
N VAL A 150 16.73 -9.91 -5.73
CA VAL A 150 16.79 -9.01 -4.58
C VAL A 150 18.12 -8.27 -4.49
N ALA A 151 18.11 -7.01 -4.05
CA ALA A 151 19.34 -6.28 -3.74
C ALA A 151 19.88 -6.71 -2.37
N HIS A 152 21.17 -6.99 -2.28
CA HIS A 152 21.85 -7.39 -1.04
C HIS A 152 22.99 -6.42 -0.75
N ARG A 153 22.95 -5.80 0.43
CA ARG A 153 23.96 -4.88 0.93
C ARG A 153 25.02 -5.65 1.70
N THR A 154 26.26 -5.53 1.27
CA THR A 154 27.43 -6.15 1.89
C THR A 154 28.45 -5.06 2.25
N ALA A 155 29.56 -5.44 2.90
CA ALA A 155 30.66 -4.51 3.21
C ALA A 155 31.26 -3.87 1.94
N ASP A 156 31.25 -4.60 0.83
CA ASP A 156 31.80 -4.15 -0.46
C ASP A 156 30.80 -3.33 -1.31
N GLY A 157 29.59 -3.10 -0.79
CA GLY A 157 28.53 -2.34 -1.45
C GLY A 157 27.25 -3.14 -1.69
N GLU A 158 26.37 -2.60 -2.53
CA GLU A 158 25.09 -3.21 -2.88
C GLU A 158 25.23 -4.01 -4.19
N ARG A 159 24.82 -5.28 -4.16
CA ARG A 159 24.81 -6.16 -5.33
C ARG A 159 23.43 -6.77 -5.55
N GLN A 160 23.09 -7.04 -6.81
CA GLN A 160 21.87 -7.75 -7.14
C GLN A 160 22.11 -9.26 -7.05
N LEU A 161 21.28 -9.95 -6.27
CA LEU A 161 21.20 -11.40 -6.24
C LEU A 161 20.00 -11.88 -7.05
N THR A 162 20.18 -12.98 -7.77
CA THR A 162 19.11 -13.76 -8.39
C THR A 162 19.35 -15.22 -8.00
N GLY A 163 18.40 -15.83 -7.31
CA GLY A 163 18.56 -17.18 -6.78
C GLY A 163 17.24 -17.79 -6.35
N ARG A 164 17.19 -19.11 -6.15
CA ARG A 164 16.00 -19.81 -5.68
C ARG A 164 15.97 -19.78 -4.17
N VAL A 165 14.83 -19.42 -3.57
CA VAL A 165 14.69 -19.48 -2.11
C VAL A 165 14.67 -20.95 -1.70
N VAL A 166 15.62 -21.38 -0.89
CA VAL A 166 15.67 -22.78 -0.39
C VAL A 166 15.19 -22.89 1.04
N GLU A 167 15.34 -21.83 1.83
CA GLU A 167 14.91 -21.77 3.23
C GLU A 167 14.64 -20.32 3.61
N ALA A 168 13.66 -20.09 4.47
CA ALA A 168 13.41 -18.77 5.06
C ALA A 168 13.00 -18.93 6.53
N THR A 169 13.69 -18.20 7.39
CA THR A 169 13.46 -18.18 8.84
C THR A 169 12.84 -16.84 9.25
N ALA A 170 12.68 -16.62 10.56
CA ALA A 170 12.22 -15.33 11.08
C ALA A 170 13.22 -14.17 10.84
N HIS A 171 14.50 -14.47 10.58
CA HIS A 171 15.57 -13.45 10.52
C HIS A 171 16.34 -13.41 9.20
N ALA A 172 16.37 -14.50 8.45
CA ALA A 172 17.17 -14.61 7.23
C ALA A 172 16.52 -15.53 6.20
N VAL A 173 16.91 -15.34 4.94
CA VAL A 173 16.61 -16.23 3.81
C VAL A 173 17.90 -16.87 3.30
N VAL A 174 17.82 -18.12 2.87
CA VAL A 174 18.88 -18.81 2.14
C VAL A 174 18.49 -18.89 0.68
N LEU A 175 19.35 -18.36 -0.20
CA LEU A 175 19.19 -18.41 -1.65
C LEU A 175 20.19 -19.40 -2.23
N ASP A 176 19.72 -20.27 -3.13
CA ASP A 176 20.58 -21.03 -4.04
C ASP A 176 20.87 -20.17 -5.27
N ILE A 177 22.15 -19.83 -5.46
CA ILE A 177 22.65 -19.05 -6.58
C ILE A 177 23.65 -19.94 -7.31
N ALA A 178 23.20 -20.53 -8.43
CA ALA A 178 24.02 -21.41 -9.26
C ALA A 178 24.67 -22.60 -8.48
N GLY A 179 23.95 -23.18 -7.52
CA GLY A 179 24.39 -24.30 -6.70
C GLY A 179 25.06 -23.90 -5.39
N GLU A 180 25.35 -22.61 -5.18
CA GLU A 180 25.90 -22.09 -3.94
C GLU A 180 24.79 -21.55 -3.02
N ARG A 181 24.77 -22.01 -1.76
CA ARG A 181 23.82 -21.52 -0.76
C ARG A 181 24.35 -20.28 -0.07
N VAL A 182 23.64 -19.17 -0.23
CA VAL A 182 23.98 -17.88 0.37
C VAL A 182 22.89 -17.49 1.36
N ALA A 183 23.25 -17.38 2.64
CA ALA A 183 22.37 -16.85 3.67
C ALA A 183 22.43 -15.31 3.71
N CYS A 184 21.26 -14.67 3.73
CA CYS A 184 21.12 -13.22 3.78
C CYS A 184 20.14 -12.82 4.89
N GLY A 185 20.61 -12.01 5.84
CA GLY A 185 19.75 -11.37 6.84
C GLY A 185 18.80 -10.37 6.19
N TYR A 186 17.55 -10.29 6.66
CA TYR A 186 16.54 -9.42 6.05
C TYR A 186 16.93 -7.93 6.11
N GLU A 187 17.69 -7.51 7.11
CA GLU A 187 18.21 -6.15 7.25
C GLU A 187 19.19 -5.75 6.14
N ALA A 188 19.89 -6.73 5.56
CA ALA A 188 20.81 -6.52 4.45
C ALA A 188 20.11 -6.54 3.09
N LEU A 189 18.82 -6.92 3.04
CA LEU A 189 18.08 -7.07 1.80
C LEU A 189 17.21 -5.84 1.50
N GLY A 190 17.21 -5.46 0.22
CA GLY A 190 16.19 -4.58 -0.34
C GLY A 190 14.89 -5.34 -0.63
N PRO A 191 13.89 -4.67 -1.24
CA PRO A 191 12.65 -5.33 -1.64
C PRO A 191 12.91 -6.41 -2.70
N GLY A 192 12.69 -7.69 -2.37
CA GLY A 192 12.83 -8.80 -3.32
C GLY A 192 11.69 -8.85 -4.33
N ARG A 193 11.85 -9.57 -5.44
CA ARG A 193 10.80 -9.85 -6.43
C ARG A 193 10.85 -11.31 -6.86
N VAL A 194 9.72 -12.00 -6.79
CA VAL A 194 9.60 -13.32 -7.42
C VAL A 194 9.71 -13.14 -8.94
N GLN A 195 10.51 -13.98 -9.57
CA GLN A 195 10.62 -14.04 -11.03
C GLN A 195 9.65 -15.10 -11.53
N VAL A 196 8.87 -14.76 -12.55
CA VAL A 196 7.97 -15.73 -13.21
C VAL A 196 8.82 -16.62 -14.10
N GLU A 197 8.88 -17.90 -13.75
CA GLU A 197 9.46 -18.93 -14.60
C GLU A 197 8.31 -19.59 -15.35
N PHE A 198 8.20 -19.36 -16.65
CA PHE A 198 7.33 -20.16 -17.49
C PHE A 198 8.05 -21.48 -17.77
N GLN A 199 7.76 -22.50 -16.96
CA GLN A 199 8.05 -23.84 -17.40
C GLN A 199 7.08 -24.15 -18.54
N ARG A 200 7.61 -24.43 -19.73
CA ARG A 200 6.81 -25.12 -20.73
C ARG A 200 6.43 -26.45 -20.11
N LEU A 201 5.13 -26.71 -20.04
CA LEU A 201 4.60 -28.02 -19.70
C LEU A 201 4.81 -28.93 -20.92
N ASP A 202 6.07 -29.20 -21.25
CA ASP A 202 6.40 -30.21 -22.24
C ASP A 202 6.30 -31.56 -21.52
N GLU A 203 5.45 -32.45 -22.03
CA GLU A 203 5.15 -33.82 -21.56
C GLU A 203 4.06 -33.98 -20.48
N VAL A 204 2.81 -33.66 -20.83
CA VAL A 204 1.76 -34.66 -20.58
C VAL A 204 1.98 -35.74 -21.64
N ALA A 205 2.48 -36.91 -21.22
CA ALA A 205 2.53 -38.07 -22.09
C ALA A 205 1.11 -38.33 -22.62
N ASP A 206 0.98 -38.52 -23.93
CA ASP A 206 -0.24 -38.89 -24.67
C ASP A 206 -0.77 -40.30 -24.25
N GLY A 207 -0.95 -40.56 -22.96
CA GLY A 207 -1.24 -41.89 -22.41
C GLY A 207 -2.62 -42.07 -21.78
N ASP A 208 -3.24 -41.03 -21.21
CA ASP A 208 -4.41 -41.19 -20.33
C ASP A 208 -5.72 -40.67 -20.94
N LEU A 209 -5.90 -40.83 -22.24
CA LEU A 209 -7.24 -40.81 -22.87
C LEU A 209 -7.70 -42.25 -23.09
N GLU A 210 -7.85 -43.02 -22.00
CA GLU A 210 -8.65 -44.24 -22.09
C GLU A 210 -10.11 -43.87 -22.31
N GLU A 211 -10.65 -44.42 -23.38
CA GLU A 211 -12.01 -44.29 -23.92
C GLU A 211 -13.09 -44.18 -22.83
N ILE A 212 -13.76 -43.02 -22.78
CA ILE A 212 -15.15 -43.00 -22.31
C ILE A 212 -15.94 -43.66 -23.44
N ALA A 213 -16.17 -44.96 -23.33
CA ALA A 213 -17.11 -45.64 -24.20
C ALA A 213 -18.50 -45.01 -24.00
N ASP A 214 -19.03 -44.43 -25.08
CA ASP A 214 -20.41 -43.98 -25.16
C ASP A 214 -21.35 -45.17 -24.90
N ASP A 215 -22.01 -45.18 -23.75
CA ASP A 215 -23.16 -46.04 -23.50
C ASP A 215 -24.33 -45.57 -24.40
N GLU A 216 -24.39 -46.08 -25.63
CA GLU A 216 -25.61 -46.03 -26.43
C GLU A 216 -26.64 -47.04 -25.89
N GLU A 217 -27.43 -46.63 -24.89
CA GLU A 217 -28.73 -47.28 -24.63
C GLU A 217 -29.75 -46.81 -25.67
N GLY A 218 -29.67 -47.42 -26.85
CA GLY A 218 -30.72 -47.41 -27.86
C GLY A 218 -31.82 -48.41 -27.52
N ASP A 219 -32.96 -47.88 -27.09
CA ASP A 219 -34.31 -48.45 -27.16
C ASP A 219 -34.50 -49.47 -28.31
N GLN A 220 -35.00 -50.68 -28.01
CA GLN A 220 -36.05 -51.36 -28.80
C GLN A 220 -36.50 -52.73 -28.25
N ARG A 221 -37.81 -52.75 -27.89
CA ARG A 221 -38.82 -53.84 -27.93
C ARG A 221 -38.95 -54.85 -26.79
#